data_AF-A0A7R9MWX2-F1
#
_entry.id   AF-A0A7R9MWX2-F1
#
_cell.length_a   1.000
_cell.length_b   1.000
_cell.length_c   1.000
_cell.angle_alpha   90.00
_cell.angle_beta   90.00
_cell.angle_gamma   90.00
#
_symmetry.space_group_name_H-M   'P 1'
#
loop_
_entity.id
_entity.type
_entity.pdbx_description
1 polymer ?
#
loop_
_entity_poly.entity_id
_entity_poly.type
_entity_poly.pdbx_seq_one_letter_code
_entity_poly.pdbx_strand_id
1 'polypeptide(L)'
;MINVYLPIHSLQGSEIPLYILWERSENIDLIEIEYSEEIEIKEIYNVSEGNFRLKDNILYVDKVDVNGYLGIKFISKLNEPSTKKDVDISIYKNNQIIYSEKKSIILFRPDITLYEAPNHISLEVLGDQNIINISNKIKIANRGRGTAILRLECSDSSDIKIFNPMGIEEFRKNFWDDVERKASKLRVKFPEYNELLVGFVEMGKNPPIFKKDELEKLKILFNGLLNAFEEDEVFLRDFANVILTSYLKNISIVTELESFLIYLRTVYENKIIFMDAINAIKVSTTPMKLSAKLYITDLAYNEYKPIELDNITIKANKEYVIPVYLLFDFTSSEKEGE
;
A
#
# COMPACT_ATOMS: atom_id res chain seq x y z
N MET A 1 -31.26 -1.67 -23.03
CA MET A 1 -31.08 -1.99 -21.59
C MET A 1 -29.99 -1.09 -21.04
N ILE A 2 -30.18 -0.45 -19.88
CA ILE A 2 -29.17 0.36 -19.21
C ILE A 2 -28.46 -0.50 -18.17
N ASN A 3 -27.13 -0.42 -18.11
CA ASN A 3 -26.30 -1.16 -17.15
C ASN A 3 -25.32 -0.20 -16.48
N VAL A 4 -25.31 -0.19 -15.15
CA VAL A 4 -24.42 0.62 -14.33
C VAL A 4 -23.52 -0.28 -13.50
N TYR A 5 -22.22 -0.01 -13.54
CA TYR A 5 -21.23 -0.63 -12.68
C TYR A 5 -20.63 0.39 -11.73
N LEU A 6 -20.51 -0.03 -10.47
CA LEU A 6 -19.72 0.59 -9.42
C LEU A 6 -19.17 -0.56 -8.56
N PRO A 7 -17.88 -0.58 -8.20
CA PRO A 7 -17.37 -1.59 -7.29
C PRO A 7 -18.02 -1.46 -5.91
N ILE A 8 -18.29 -2.60 -5.27
CA ILE A 8 -18.90 -2.66 -3.93
C ILE A 8 -17.94 -2.23 -2.81
N HIS A 9 -16.63 -2.28 -3.08
CA HIS A 9 -15.56 -1.97 -2.14
C HIS A 9 -14.45 -1.21 -2.86
N SER A 10 -13.88 -0.19 -2.21
CA SER A 10 -12.65 0.45 -2.69
C SER A 10 -11.79 0.96 -1.54
N LEU A 11 -10.48 0.90 -1.74
CA LEU A 11 -9.52 1.55 -0.86
C LEU A 11 -9.71 3.06 -0.95
N GLN A 12 -9.59 3.77 0.17
CA GLN A 12 -9.66 5.22 0.17
C GLN A 12 -8.46 5.82 -0.52
N GLY A 13 -8.64 6.93 -1.24
CA GLY A 13 -7.58 7.56 -2.03
C GLY A 13 -7.19 6.81 -3.33
N SER A 14 -7.75 5.63 -3.60
CA SER A 14 -7.60 4.96 -4.90
C SER A 14 -8.65 5.43 -5.91
N GLU A 15 -8.38 5.18 -7.19
CA GLU A 15 -9.35 5.40 -8.26
C GLU A 15 -10.53 4.42 -8.14
N ILE A 16 -11.75 4.95 -8.28
CA ILE A 16 -13.00 4.19 -8.22
C ILE A 16 -13.67 4.31 -9.59
N PRO A 17 -13.69 3.25 -10.41
CA PRO A 17 -14.35 3.29 -11.70
C PRO A 17 -15.87 3.22 -11.56
N LEU A 18 -16.58 4.06 -12.31
CA LEU A 18 -18.00 3.93 -12.61
C LEU A 18 -18.18 3.93 -14.12
N TYR A 19 -19.02 3.05 -14.64
CA TYR A 19 -19.44 3.12 -16.03
C TYR A 19 -20.93 2.89 -16.19
N ILE A 20 -21.48 3.54 -17.21
CA ILE A 20 -22.87 3.42 -17.63
C ILE A 20 -22.87 3.01 -19.10
N LEU A 21 -23.59 1.95 -19.41
CA LEU A 21 -23.76 1.41 -20.76
C LEU A 21 -25.24 1.42 -21.15
N TRP A 22 -25.52 1.73 -22.40
CA TRP A 22 -26.86 1.64 -22.98
C TRP A 22 -26.81 1.27 -24.46
N GLU A 23 -27.97 0.95 -25.02
CA GLU A 23 -28.08 0.63 -26.44
C GLU A 23 -27.83 1.87 -27.29
N ARG A 24 -26.98 1.77 -28.32
CA ARG A 24 -26.61 2.90 -29.19
C ARG A 24 -27.79 3.50 -29.97
N SER A 25 -28.91 2.79 -30.07
CA SER A 25 -30.16 3.28 -30.66
C SER A 25 -30.97 4.15 -29.70
N GLU A 26 -30.68 4.10 -28.40
CA GLU A 26 -31.36 4.91 -27.39
C GLU A 26 -30.78 6.32 -27.39
N ASN A 27 -31.64 7.33 -27.43
CA ASN A 27 -31.25 8.74 -27.33
C ASN A 27 -31.54 9.23 -25.91
N ILE A 28 -30.48 9.62 -25.20
CA ILE A 28 -30.52 10.12 -23.82
C ILE A 28 -30.31 11.63 -23.85
N ASP A 29 -31.13 12.36 -23.10
CA ASP A 29 -31.05 13.83 -23.04
C ASP A 29 -30.16 14.31 -21.90
N LEU A 30 -30.13 13.58 -20.78
CA LEU A 30 -29.36 13.94 -19.60
C LEU A 30 -29.05 12.72 -18.74
N ILE A 31 -27.82 12.64 -18.24
CA ILE A 31 -27.42 11.73 -17.19
C ILE A 31 -27.06 12.57 -15.96
N GLU A 32 -27.71 12.29 -14.84
CA GLU A 32 -27.43 12.90 -13.54
C GLU A 32 -26.80 11.86 -12.62
N ILE A 33 -25.68 12.23 -11.99
CA ILE A 33 -24.95 11.37 -11.06
C ILE A 33 -24.66 12.19 -9.80
N GLU A 34 -25.41 11.92 -8.75
CA GLU A 34 -25.23 12.49 -7.43
C GLU A 34 -24.32 11.58 -6.59
N TYR A 35 -23.32 12.16 -5.94
CA TYR A 35 -22.33 11.43 -5.15
C TYR A 35 -22.04 12.15 -3.82
N SER A 36 -21.52 11.42 -2.85
CA SER A 36 -21.22 11.98 -1.51
C SER A 36 -20.05 12.99 -1.54
N GLU A 37 -20.00 13.90 -0.58
CA GLU A 37 -18.94 14.92 -0.44
C GLU A 37 -17.52 14.36 -0.21
N GLU A 38 -17.43 13.10 0.22
CA GLU A 38 -16.17 12.38 0.39
C GLU A 38 -15.70 11.66 -0.87
N ILE A 39 -16.44 11.80 -1.98
CA ILE A 39 -16.08 11.32 -3.30
C ILE A 39 -15.93 12.53 -4.22
N GLU A 40 -14.88 12.53 -5.03
CA GLU A 40 -14.59 13.57 -6.01
C GLU A 40 -14.45 12.94 -7.39
N ILE A 41 -14.88 13.65 -8.44
CA ILE A 41 -14.63 13.24 -9.82
C ILE A 41 -13.19 13.59 -10.18
N LYS A 42 -12.42 12.56 -10.51
CA LYS A 42 -11.06 12.71 -11.02
C LYS A 42 -11.05 12.88 -12.53
N GLU A 43 -11.85 12.09 -13.24
CA GLU A 43 -11.86 12.08 -14.70
C GLU A 43 -13.23 11.65 -15.23
N ILE A 44 -13.62 12.21 -16.37
CA ILE A 44 -14.83 11.86 -17.11
C ILE A 44 -14.39 11.47 -18.52
N TYR A 45 -14.79 10.30 -18.96
CA TYR A 45 -14.50 9.76 -20.28
C TYR A 45 -15.71 9.90 -21.20
N ASN A 46 -15.44 10.07 -22.49
CA ASN A 46 -16.45 10.15 -23.55
C ASN A 46 -17.38 11.38 -23.45
N VAL A 47 -16.87 12.48 -22.90
CA VAL A 47 -17.58 13.74 -22.78
C VAL A 47 -16.61 14.90 -23.06
N SER A 48 -16.86 15.64 -24.14
CA SER A 48 -16.13 16.89 -24.42
C SER A 48 -16.48 18.02 -23.44
N GLU A 49 -15.55 18.96 -23.26
CA GLU A 49 -15.79 20.19 -22.50
C GLU A 49 -17.05 20.91 -22.98
N GLY A 50 -17.85 21.42 -22.04
CA GLY A 50 -19.13 22.09 -22.32
C GLY A 50 -20.34 21.16 -22.42
N ASN A 51 -20.14 19.83 -22.49
CA ASN A 51 -21.24 18.85 -22.47
C ASN A 51 -21.52 18.28 -21.06
N PHE A 52 -20.86 18.82 -20.04
CA PHE A 52 -21.15 18.49 -18.65
C PHE A 52 -21.03 19.71 -17.75
N ARG A 53 -21.65 19.62 -16.57
CA ARG A 53 -21.51 20.58 -15.49
C ARG A 53 -21.49 19.87 -14.14
N LEU A 54 -20.74 20.43 -13.20
CA LEU A 54 -20.64 19.98 -11.82
C LEU A 54 -21.30 21.02 -10.92
N LYS A 55 -22.24 20.60 -10.08
CA LYS A 55 -22.91 21.47 -9.11
C LYS A 55 -23.33 20.65 -7.89
N ASP A 56 -22.98 21.10 -6.69
CA ASP A 56 -23.42 20.51 -5.41
C ASP A 56 -23.25 18.98 -5.34
N ASN A 57 -22.08 18.48 -5.75
CA ASN A 57 -21.76 17.03 -5.84
C ASN A 57 -22.67 16.23 -6.80
N ILE A 58 -23.23 16.91 -7.79
CA ILE A 58 -23.98 16.30 -8.89
C ILE A 58 -23.23 16.58 -10.19
N LEU A 59 -22.96 15.52 -10.94
CA LEU A 59 -22.52 15.59 -12.32
C LEU A 59 -23.73 15.49 -13.24
N TYR A 60 -23.88 16.50 -14.09
CA TYR A 60 -24.85 16.51 -15.17
C TYR A 60 -24.09 16.33 -16.48
N VAL A 61 -24.45 15.32 -17.27
CA VAL A 61 -23.91 15.09 -18.61
C VAL A 61 -25.05 15.28 -19.61
N ASP A 62 -25.03 16.40 -20.32
CA ASP A 62 -26.03 16.76 -21.32
C ASP A 62 -25.79 16.02 -22.65
N LYS A 63 -24.53 15.64 -22.95
CA LYS A 63 -24.18 14.92 -24.18
C LYS A 63 -22.88 14.11 -24.05
N VAL A 64 -22.84 12.93 -24.68
CA VAL A 64 -21.63 12.13 -24.84
C VAL A 64 -21.07 12.21 -26.26
N ASP A 65 -19.77 11.98 -26.42
CA ASP A 65 -19.11 12.03 -27.74
C ASP A 65 -19.46 10.79 -28.58
N VAL A 66 -19.47 9.61 -27.96
CA VAL A 66 -19.88 8.34 -28.57
C VAL A 66 -21.11 7.78 -27.84
N ASN A 67 -22.24 7.64 -28.53
CA ASN A 67 -23.45 7.13 -27.90
C ASN A 67 -23.28 5.68 -27.38
N GLY A 68 -23.91 5.39 -26.24
CA GLY A 68 -23.93 4.06 -25.61
C GLY A 68 -22.99 3.85 -24.43
N TYR A 69 -22.19 4.85 -24.05
CA TYR A 69 -21.20 4.73 -22.98
C TYR A 69 -20.94 6.05 -22.24
N LEU A 70 -20.75 5.98 -20.93
CA LEU A 70 -20.16 7.04 -20.11
C LEU A 70 -19.24 6.38 -19.08
N GLY A 71 -18.00 6.86 -18.98
CA GLY A 71 -17.02 6.39 -18.00
C GLY A 71 -16.65 7.52 -17.04
N ILE A 72 -16.55 7.22 -15.75
CA ILE A 72 -16.15 8.17 -14.71
C ILE A 72 -15.14 7.50 -13.80
N LYS A 73 -14.09 8.21 -13.44
CA LYS A 73 -13.20 7.85 -12.35
C LYS A 73 -13.45 8.79 -11.19
N PHE A 74 -13.86 8.23 -10.07
CA PHE A 74 -13.86 8.94 -8.81
C PHE A 74 -12.56 8.71 -8.04
N ILE A 75 -12.31 9.57 -7.07
CA ILE A 75 -11.33 9.37 -5.99
C ILE A 75 -12.02 9.70 -4.67
N SER A 76 -11.70 8.98 -3.61
CA SER A 76 -12.28 9.23 -2.29
C SER A 76 -11.32 9.97 -1.36
N LYS A 77 -11.87 10.78 -0.47
CA LYS A 77 -11.15 11.42 0.62
C LYS A 77 -10.81 10.43 1.73
N LEU A 78 -9.77 10.73 2.48
CA LEU A 78 -9.46 10.04 3.72
C LEU A 78 -10.39 10.54 4.83
N ASN A 79 -11.14 9.62 5.43
CA ASN A 79 -12.06 9.87 6.53
C ASN A 79 -11.97 8.70 7.53
N GLU A 80 -13.11 8.31 8.11
CA GLU A 80 -13.25 7.13 8.96
C GLU A 80 -12.67 5.85 8.33
N PRO A 81 -12.22 4.86 9.12
CA PRO A 81 -11.60 3.62 8.62
C PRO A 81 -12.44 2.83 7.62
N SER A 82 -13.77 2.92 7.71
CA SER A 82 -14.72 2.25 6.83
C SER A 82 -16.02 3.03 6.81
N THR A 83 -16.46 3.44 5.62
CA THR A 83 -17.72 4.16 5.45
C THR A 83 -18.47 3.67 4.21
N LYS A 84 -19.80 3.61 4.29
CA LYS A 84 -20.65 3.29 3.15
C LYS A 84 -21.12 4.58 2.51
N LYS A 85 -20.87 4.74 1.21
CA LYS A 85 -21.29 5.89 0.42
C LYS A 85 -22.18 5.44 -0.71
N ASP A 86 -23.11 6.30 -1.06
CA ASP A 86 -24.06 6.05 -2.13
C ASP A 86 -23.75 6.95 -3.32
N VAL A 87 -24.07 6.44 -4.50
CA VAL A 87 -24.04 7.16 -5.78
C VAL A 87 -25.40 6.93 -6.42
N ASP A 88 -26.14 8.01 -6.64
CA ASP A 88 -27.47 7.99 -7.22
C ASP A 88 -27.36 8.37 -8.70
N ILE A 89 -27.82 7.47 -9.57
CA ILE A 89 -27.77 7.65 -11.03
C ILE A 89 -29.20 7.80 -11.55
N SER A 90 -29.46 8.88 -12.30
CA SER A 90 -30.73 9.11 -12.98
C SER A 90 -30.49 9.44 -14.45
N ILE A 91 -31.26 8.82 -15.35
CA ILE A 91 -31.16 9.03 -16.80
C ILE A 91 -32.50 9.52 -17.33
N TYR A 92 -32.45 10.60 -18.10
CA TYR A 92 -33.62 11.31 -18.61
C TYR A 92 -33.74 11.19 -20.12
N LYS A 93 -34.98 11.06 -20.57
CA LYS A 93 -35.40 11.17 -21.97
C LYS A 93 -36.76 11.86 -22.04
N ASN A 94 -36.88 12.86 -22.91
CA ASN A 94 -38.04 13.74 -23.04
C ASN A 94 -38.49 14.33 -21.68
N ASN A 95 -37.54 14.80 -20.86
CA ASN A 95 -37.77 15.26 -19.48
C ASN A 95 -38.40 14.22 -18.52
N GLN A 96 -38.38 12.93 -18.85
CA GLN A 96 -38.83 11.85 -17.97
C GLN A 96 -37.66 10.98 -17.56
N ILE A 97 -37.64 10.56 -16.29
CA ILE A 97 -36.68 9.59 -15.79
C ILE A 97 -37.01 8.23 -16.41
N ILE A 98 -36.12 7.72 -17.25
CA ILE A 98 -36.24 6.38 -17.86
C ILE A 98 -35.45 5.31 -17.10
N TYR A 99 -34.53 5.74 -16.23
CA TYR A 99 -33.75 4.87 -15.36
C TYR A 99 -33.34 5.62 -14.10
N SER A 100 -33.43 4.95 -12.95
CA SER A 100 -32.89 5.43 -11.69
C SER A 100 -32.35 4.23 -10.92
N GLU A 101 -31.11 4.32 -10.45
CA GLU A 101 -30.49 3.31 -9.62
C GLU A 101 -29.61 3.97 -8.57
N LYS A 102 -29.72 3.47 -7.34
CA LYS A 102 -28.83 3.81 -6.24
C LYS A 102 -27.79 2.71 -6.08
N LYS A 103 -26.52 3.05 -6.30
CA LYS A 103 -25.39 2.16 -6.02
C LYS A 103 -24.76 2.54 -4.69
N SER A 104 -24.22 1.55 -3.98
CA SER A 104 -23.45 1.80 -2.78
C SER A 104 -22.03 1.24 -2.92
N ILE A 105 -21.07 1.94 -2.35
CA ILE A 105 -19.68 1.54 -2.23
C ILE A 105 -19.23 1.64 -0.78
N ILE A 106 -18.50 0.63 -0.31
CA ILE A 106 -17.81 0.68 0.97
C ILE A 106 -16.38 1.16 0.71
N LEU A 107 -16.12 2.38 1.16
CA LEU A 107 -14.78 2.96 1.19
C LEU A 107 -14.10 2.50 2.47
N PHE A 108 -12.87 2.03 2.37
CA PHE A 108 -12.12 1.55 3.53
C PHE A 108 -10.64 1.93 3.46
N ARG A 109 -9.98 1.93 4.61
CA ARG A 109 -8.54 2.14 4.76
C ARG A 109 -8.01 1.25 5.90
N PRO A 110 -6.69 1.05 6.03
CA PRO A 110 -6.15 0.57 7.28
C PRO A 110 -6.39 1.57 8.41
N ASP A 111 -6.45 1.04 9.64
CA ASP A 111 -6.56 1.81 10.87
C ASP A 111 -5.64 1.18 11.92
N ILE A 112 -4.44 1.74 12.05
CA ILE A 112 -3.38 1.19 12.88
C ILE A 112 -3.46 1.81 14.26
N THR A 113 -3.70 0.97 15.26
CA THR A 113 -3.80 1.37 16.66
C THR A 113 -2.63 0.79 17.45
N LEU A 114 -1.95 1.66 18.22
CA LEU A 114 -1.00 1.25 19.25
C LEU A 114 -1.76 0.99 20.55
N TYR A 115 -1.83 -0.27 20.98
CA TYR A 115 -2.50 -0.66 22.21
C TYR A 115 -1.61 -0.53 23.43
N GLU A 116 -0.35 -0.93 23.25
CA GLU A 116 0.61 -0.98 24.34
C GLU A 116 2.00 -0.66 23.80
N ALA A 117 2.59 0.40 24.31
CA ALA A 117 4.02 0.69 24.19
C ALA A 117 4.63 0.57 25.59
N PRO A 118 5.25 -0.57 25.92
CA PRO A 118 5.79 -0.78 27.24
C PRO A 118 7.07 0.03 27.43
N ASN A 119 7.26 0.56 28.64
CA ASN A 119 8.49 1.29 28.98
C ASN A 119 9.72 0.36 29.04
N HIS A 120 9.52 -0.95 29.21
CA HIS A 120 10.59 -1.93 29.38
C HIS A 120 10.29 -3.23 28.63
N ILE A 121 11.22 -3.65 27.77
CA ILE A 121 11.22 -4.92 27.05
C ILE A 121 12.40 -5.74 27.56
N SER A 122 12.15 -6.96 28.02
CA SER A 122 13.20 -7.87 28.47
C SER A 122 13.34 -9.04 27.50
N LEU A 123 14.59 -9.38 27.19
CA LEU A 123 14.94 -10.50 26.33
C LEU A 123 15.71 -11.55 27.12
N GLU A 124 15.21 -12.78 27.08
CA GLU A 124 15.86 -13.94 27.65
C GLU A 124 16.23 -14.90 26.53
N VAL A 125 17.54 -15.04 26.30
CA VAL A 125 18.10 -16.03 25.38
C VAL A 125 18.32 -17.32 26.17
N LEU A 126 17.62 -18.38 25.78
CA LEU A 126 17.61 -19.68 26.47
C LEU A 126 18.50 -20.69 25.75
N GLY A 127 19.58 -21.12 26.41
CA GLY A 127 20.49 -22.16 25.94
C GLY A 127 21.26 -21.80 24.66
N ASP A 128 21.92 -22.81 24.07
CA ASP A 128 22.72 -22.67 22.83
C ASP A 128 21.88 -22.81 21.54
N GLN A 129 20.56 -23.01 21.66
CA GLN A 129 19.65 -23.28 20.53
C GLN A 129 18.92 -22.04 19.99
N ASN A 130 19.38 -20.83 20.31
CA ASN A 130 18.79 -19.56 19.81
C ASN A 130 17.27 -19.41 20.12
N ILE A 131 16.78 -20.02 21.20
CA ILE A 131 15.40 -19.79 21.67
C ILE A 131 15.37 -18.46 22.42
N ILE A 132 14.50 -17.56 21.99
CA ILE A 132 14.40 -16.20 22.54
C ILE A 132 13.01 -16.02 23.10
N ASN A 133 12.94 -15.65 24.38
CA ASN A 133 11.71 -15.17 24.99
C ASN A 133 11.78 -13.65 25.12
N ILE A 134 10.74 -12.96 24.66
CA ILE A 134 10.63 -11.50 24.71
C ILE A 134 9.38 -11.17 25.49
N SER A 135 9.55 -10.50 26.64
CA SER A 135 8.43 -10.02 27.44
C SER A 135 8.03 -8.61 27.03
N ASN A 136 6.75 -8.26 27.25
CA ASN A 136 6.20 -6.93 27.05
C ASN A 136 6.52 -6.39 25.64
N LYS A 137 5.92 -6.99 24.62
CA LYS A 137 6.06 -6.52 23.23
C LYS A 137 5.25 -5.25 23.00
N ILE A 138 5.63 -4.50 21.96
CA ILE A 138 4.85 -3.38 21.44
C ILE A 138 3.63 -3.95 20.72
N LYS A 139 2.43 -3.67 21.21
CA LYS A 139 1.19 -4.23 20.65
C LYS A 139 0.56 -3.27 19.66
N ILE A 140 0.44 -3.72 18.42
CA ILE A 140 -0.13 -2.94 17.31
C ILE A 140 -1.13 -3.83 16.60
N ALA A 141 -2.30 -3.28 16.25
CA ALA A 141 -3.21 -3.99 15.35
C ALA A 141 -3.81 -3.06 14.31
N ASN A 142 -4.25 -3.67 13.21
CA ASN A 142 -5.01 -3.01 12.17
C ASN A 142 -6.50 -3.33 12.38
N ARG A 143 -7.28 -2.31 12.79
CA ARG A 143 -8.73 -2.40 12.92
C ARG A 143 -9.47 -2.10 11.61
N GLY A 144 -8.74 -1.62 10.62
CA GLY A 144 -9.26 -1.28 9.30
C GLY A 144 -9.32 -2.49 8.36
N ARG A 145 -10.03 -2.33 7.24
CA ARG A 145 -10.11 -3.39 6.22
C ARG A 145 -8.97 -3.35 5.21
N GLY A 146 -8.27 -2.22 5.10
CA GLY A 146 -7.15 -2.04 4.19
C GLY A 146 -5.85 -2.64 4.73
N THR A 147 -4.86 -2.83 3.87
CA THR A 147 -3.53 -3.32 4.28
C THR A 147 -2.65 -2.13 4.63
N ALA A 148 -2.09 -2.13 5.83
CA ALA A 148 -1.09 -1.14 6.23
C ALA A 148 0.31 -1.61 5.87
N ILE A 149 1.15 -0.69 5.47
CA ILE A 149 2.58 -0.89 5.28
C ILE A 149 3.29 -0.03 6.31
N LEU A 150 4.08 -0.66 7.17
CA LEU A 150 4.75 -0.09 8.32
C LEU A 150 6.27 -0.06 8.09
N ARG A 151 6.91 1.03 8.50
CA ARG A 151 8.37 1.17 8.50
C ARG A 151 8.84 1.82 9.81
N LEU A 152 9.84 1.23 10.46
CA LEU A 152 10.40 1.73 11.71
C LEU A 152 11.68 2.52 11.43
N GLU A 153 11.74 3.75 11.92
CA GLU A 153 12.92 4.61 11.84
C GLU A 153 13.39 4.97 13.26
N CYS A 154 14.60 4.56 13.64
CA CYS A 154 15.20 4.97 14.90
C CYS A 154 15.66 6.42 14.85
N SER A 155 15.43 7.18 15.92
CA SER A 155 15.98 8.51 16.08
C SER A 155 17.50 8.46 16.29
N ASP A 156 18.17 9.58 16.01
CA ASP A 156 19.60 9.74 16.29
C ASP A 156 19.92 9.58 17.77
N SER A 157 18.98 9.99 18.64
CA SER A 157 19.08 9.89 20.10
C SER A 157 18.88 8.48 20.67
N SER A 158 18.52 7.50 19.83
CA SER A 158 18.36 6.10 20.26
C SER A 158 19.72 5.41 20.37
N ASP A 159 19.92 4.68 21.47
CA ASP A 159 21.06 3.77 21.66
C ASP A 159 21.00 2.57 20.70
N ILE A 160 19.79 2.21 20.28
CA ILE A 160 19.52 1.10 19.38
C ILE A 160 19.50 1.57 17.94
N LYS A 161 20.30 0.90 17.10
CA LYS A 161 20.34 1.12 15.66
C LYS A 161 19.84 -0.13 14.95
N ILE A 162 19.00 0.08 13.93
CA ILE A 162 18.50 -0.97 13.04
C ILE A 162 19.53 -1.18 11.94
N PHE A 163 19.89 -2.43 11.70
CA PHE A 163 20.83 -2.81 10.64
C PHE A 163 20.36 -4.09 9.94
N ASN A 164 20.92 -4.38 8.78
CA ASN A 164 20.63 -5.63 8.10
C ASN A 164 21.48 -6.76 8.72
N PRO A 165 20.92 -7.94 9.03
CA PRO A 165 21.69 -9.09 9.50
C PRO A 165 22.88 -9.43 8.60
N MET A 166 23.92 -10.03 9.18
CA MET A 166 25.05 -10.56 8.42
C MET A 166 24.57 -11.55 7.35
N GLY A 167 24.97 -11.36 6.10
CA GLY A 167 24.51 -12.15 4.94
C GLY A 167 23.42 -11.45 4.12
N ILE A 168 22.49 -10.74 4.76
CA ILE A 168 21.43 -9.98 4.06
C ILE A 168 22.00 -8.78 3.31
N GLU A 169 23.03 -8.11 3.84
CA GLU A 169 23.67 -7.01 3.10
C GLU A 169 24.33 -7.49 1.82
N GLU A 170 25.02 -8.63 1.89
CA GLU A 170 25.65 -9.26 0.74
C GLU A 170 24.59 -9.72 -0.27
N PHE A 171 23.52 -10.39 0.20
CA PHE A 171 22.38 -10.74 -0.64
C PHE A 171 21.77 -9.51 -1.31
N ARG A 172 21.38 -8.49 -0.53
CA ARG A 172 20.68 -7.29 -1.03
C ARG A 172 21.55 -6.54 -2.02
N LYS A 173 22.83 -6.38 -1.71
CA LYS A 173 23.81 -5.78 -2.61
C LYS A 173 23.93 -6.59 -3.90
N ASN A 174 24.20 -7.89 -3.81
CA ASN A 174 24.38 -8.75 -4.99
C ASN A 174 23.10 -8.86 -5.83
N PHE A 175 21.93 -8.88 -5.18
CA PHE A 175 20.61 -8.86 -5.83
C PHE A 175 20.42 -7.57 -6.62
N TRP A 176 20.54 -6.40 -5.98
CA TRP A 176 20.29 -5.13 -6.65
C TRP A 176 21.38 -4.77 -7.67
N ASP A 177 22.63 -5.19 -7.47
CA ASP A 177 23.69 -5.05 -8.47
C ASP A 177 23.40 -5.94 -9.70
N ASP A 178 22.85 -7.14 -9.52
CA ASP A 178 22.42 -8.00 -10.63
C ASP A 178 21.18 -7.44 -11.34
N VAL A 179 20.19 -6.93 -10.59
CA VAL A 179 19.02 -6.25 -11.14
C VAL A 179 19.44 -5.02 -11.93
N GLU A 180 20.30 -4.16 -11.41
CA GLU A 180 20.79 -2.96 -12.11
C GLU A 180 21.51 -3.31 -13.42
N ARG A 181 22.40 -4.30 -13.38
CA ARG A 181 23.11 -4.78 -14.57
C ARG A 181 22.14 -5.33 -15.63
N LYS A 182 21.16 -6.11 -15.22
CA LYS A 182 20.17 -6.69 -16.15
C LYS A 182 19.15 -5.67 -16.63
N ALA A 183 18.72 -4.75 -15.78
CA ALA A 183 17.89 -3.60 -16.12
C ALA A 183 18.58 -2.72 -17.15
N SER A 184 19.92 -2.57 -17.09
CA SER A 184 20.68 -1.89 -18.14
C SER A 184 20.52 -2.52 -19.53
N LYS A 185 20.30 -3.85 -19.62
CA LYS A 185 19.96 -4.51 -20.88
C LYS A 185 18.52 -4.25 -21.30
N LEU A 186 17.59 -4.22 -20.35
CA LEU A 186 16.20 -3.83 -20.61
C LEU A 186 16.11 -2.39 -21.12
N ARG A 187 16.89 -1.46 -20.56
CA ARG A 187 16.96 -0.06 -20.99
C ARG A 187 17.38 0.10 -22.45
N VAL A 188 18.22 -0.79 -22.97
CA VAL A 188 18.61 -0.80 -24.39
C VAL A 188 17.48 -1.38 -25.27
N LYS A 189 16.77 -2.39 -24.76
CA LYS A 189 15.69 -3.07 -25.49
C LYS A 189 14.38 -2.25 -25.51
N PHE A 190 14.10 -1.53 -24.43
CA PHE A 190 12.91 -0.73 -24.19
C PHE A 190 13.33 0.69 -23.74
N PRO A 191 13.92 1.49 -24.64
CA PRO A 191 14.41 2.83 -24.31
C PRO A 191 13.32 3.77 -23.79
N GLU A 192 12.07 3.59 -24.22
CA GLU A 192 10.89 4.33 -23.76
C GLU A 192 10.60 4.16 -22.26
N TYR A 193 10.99 3.03 -21.65
CA TYR A 193 10.79 2.76 -20.22
C TYR A 193 12.05 3.01 -19.39
N ASN A 194 13.05 3.70 -19.95
CA ASN A 194 14.35 3.92 -19.32
C ASN A 194 14.26 4.59 -17.94
N GLU A 195 13.44 5.64 -17.80
CA GLU A 195 13.29 6.36 -16.54
C GLU A 195 12.64 5.50 -15.45
N LEU A 196 11.65 4.69 -15.83
CA LEU A 196 10.98 3.76 -14.91
C LEU A 196 11.95 2.70 -14.39
N LEU A 197 12.81 2.15 -15.26
CA LEU A 197 13.82 1.16 -14.86
C LEU A 197 14.88 1.77 -13.93
N VAL A 198 15.32 3.01 -14.19
CA VAL A 198 16.26 3.72 -13.32
C VAL A 198 15.63 3.98 -11.94
N GLY A 199 14.41 4.53 -11.92
CA GLY A 199 13.69 4.81 -10.68
C GLY A 199 13.42 3.55 -9.86
N PHE A 200 13.07 2.44 -10.49
CA PHE A 200 12.86 1.16 -9.82
C PHE A 200 14.12 0.64 -9.13
N VAL A 201 15.27 0.69 -9.80
CA VAL A 201 16.56 0.26 -9.23
C VAL A 201 16.99 1.18 -8.08
N GLU A 202 16.86 2.49 -8.26
CA GLU A 202 17.22 3.47 -7.24
C GLU A 202 16.40 3.28 -5.96
N MET A 203 15.07 3.14 -6.11
CA MET A 203 14.16 2.88 -5.01
C MET A 203 14.46 1.56 -4.30
N GLY A 204 14.82 0.52 -5.06
CA GLY A 204 15.20 -0.77 -4.51
C GLY A 204 16.46 -0.71 -3.64
N LYS A 205 17.48 0.02 -4.12
CA LYS A 205 18.75 0.21 -3.41
C LYS A 205 18.60 1.14 -2.20
N ASN A 206 17.76 2.17 -2.33
CA ASN A 206 17.51 3.18 -1.32
C ASN A 206 16.00 3.30 -1.05
N PRO A 207 15.42 2.40 -0.24
CA PRO A 207 13.98 2.41 0.03
C PRO A 207 13.53 3.73 0.65
N PRO A 208 12.45 4.36 0.15
CA PRO A 208 11.97 5.66 0.62
C PRO A 208 11.30 5.58 2.00
N ILE A 209 11.52 6.62 2.79
CA ILE A 209 10.77 6.89 4.02
C ILE A 209 9.41 7.45 3.58
N PHE A 210 8.31 6.92 4.10
CA PHE A 210 6.93 7.25 3.66
C PHE A 210 6.47 8.68 4.01
N LYS A 211 7.27 9.68 3.67
CA LYS A 211 6.98 11.12 3.69
C LYS A 211 6.31 11.49 2.37
N LYS A 212 5.48 12.53 2.39
CA LYS A 212 4.65 12.97 1.26
C LYS A 212 5.37 13.01 -0.09
N ASP A 213 6.52 13.69 -0.17
CA ASP A 213 7.26 13.85 -1.43
C ASP A 213 7.83 12.54 -1.96
N GLU A 214 8.14 11.59 -1.07
CA GLU A 214 8.64 10.27 -1.45
C GLU A 214 7.50 9.31 -1.83
N LEU A 215 6.34 9.43 -1.16
CA LEU A 215 5.11 8.71 -1.54
C LEU A 215 4.60 9.12 -2.92
N GLU A 216 4.68 10.41 -3.27
CA GLU A 216 4.29 10.86 -4.61
C GLU A 216 5.22 10.30 -5.69
N LYS A 217 6.55 10.29 -5.43
CA LYS A 217 7.53 9.65 -6.33
C LYS A 217 7.26 8.16 -6.51
N LEU A 218 6.95 7.46 -5.42
CA LEU A 218 6.55 6.04 -5.44
C LEU A 218 5.34 5.82 -6.33
N LYS A 219 4.29 6.60 -6.09
CA LYS A 219 3.03 6.51 -6.81
C LYS A 219 3.24 6.73 -8.32
N ILE A 220 4.00 7.77 -8.70
CA ILE A 220 4.31 8.06 -10.11
C ILE A 220 5.09 6.89 -10.74
N LEU A 221 6.13 6.40 -10.06
CA LEU A 221 6.96 5.31 -10.56
C LEU A 221 6.16 4.02 -10.78
N PHE A 222 5.39 3.58 -9.78
CA PHE A 222 4.63 2.33 -9.87
C PHE A 222 3.46 2.43 -10.84
N ASN A 223 2.76 3.57 -10.90
CA ASN A 223 1.73 3.78 -11.92
C ASN A 223 2.33 3.75 -13.33
N GLY A 224 3.51 4.37 -13.51
CA GLY A 224 4.23 4.32 -14.79
C GLY A 224 4.62 2.89 -15.18
N LEU A 225 5.12 2.09 -14.22
CA LEU A 225 5.43 0.68 -14.45
C LEU A 225 4.18 -0.15 -14.78
N LEU A 226 3.09 0.05 -14.05
CA LEU A 226 1.83 -0.66 -14.30
C LEU A 226 1.30 -0.37 -15.71
N ASN A 227 1.27 0.90 -16.10
CA ASN A 227 0.86 1.29 -17.44
C ASN A 227 1.77 0.65 -18.51
N ALA A 228 3.10 0.68 -18.31
CA ALA A 228 4.05 0.04 -19.22
C ALA A 228 3.84 -1.49 -19.31
N PHE A 229 3.48 -2.15 -18.20
CA PHE A 229 3.18 -3.58 -18.19
C PHE A 229 1.87 -3.94 -18.87
N GLU A 230 0.86 -3.07 -18.78
CA GLU A 230 -0.43 -3.23 -19.48
C GLU A 230 -0.29 -2.99 -20.99
N GLU A 231 0.53 -2.02 -21.38
CA GLU A 231 0.77 -1.67 -22.78
C GLU A 231 1.74 -2.65 -23.49
N ASP A 232 2.75 -3.17 -22.78
CA ASP A 232 3.77 -4.05 -23.33
C ASP A 232 3.98 -5.31 -22.46
N GLU A 233 3.29 -6.40 -22.84
CA GLU A 233 3.41 -7.72 -22.20
C GLU A 233 4.84 -8.31 -22.33
N VAL A 234 5.57 -7.97 -23.39
CA VAL A 234 6.95 -8.42 -23.59
C VAL A 234 7.87 -7.74 -22.58
N PHE A 235 7.67 -6.44 -22.36
CA PHE A 235 8.37 -5.70 -21.31
C PHE A 235 8.08 -6.28 -19.93
N LEU A 236 6.80 -6.50 -19.58
CA LEU A 236 6.41 -7.14 -18.31
C LEU A 236 7.14 -8.47 -18.08
N ARG A 237 7.10 -9.37 -19.07
CA ARG A 237 7.73 -10.69 -18.96
C ARG A 237 9.25 -10.58 -18.76
N ASP A 238 9.90 -9.72 -19.54
CA ASP A 238 11.35 -9.56 -19.47
C ASP A 238 11.78 -8.87 -18.17
N PHE A 239 11.01 -7.89 -17.69
CA PHE A 239 11.16 -7.27 -16.38
C PHE A 239 11.03 -8.31 -15.26
N ALA A 240 9.95 -9.10 -15.25
CA ALA A 240 9.73 -10.15 -14.26
C ALA A 240 10.88 -11.18 -14.27
N ASN A 241 11.38 -11.55 -15.45
CA ASN A 241 12.51 -12.45 -15.59
C ASN A 241 13.81 -11.84 -15.00
N VAL A 242 14.04 -10.53 -15.14
CA VAL A 242 15.17 -9.86 -14.48
C VAL A 242 15.07 -10.00 -12.97
N ILE A 243 13.91 -9.74 -12.38
CA ILE A 243 13.72 -9.86 -10.93
C ILE A 243 13.89 -11.30 -10.46
N LEU A 244 13.18 -12.25 -11.07
CA LEU A 244 13.19 -13.67 -10.69
C LEU A 244 14.58 -14.28 -10.80
N THR A 245 15.27 -14.07 -11.92
CA THR A 245 16.61 -14.63 -12.10
C THR A 245 17.65 -13.98 -11.21
N SER A 246 17.49 -12.69 -10.87
CA SER A 246 18.38 -12.03 -9.91
C SER A 246 18.14 -12.53 -8.50
N TYR A 247 16.89 -12.76 -8.14
CA TYR A 247 16.52 -13.34 -6.85
C TYR A 247 17.08 -14.76 -6.71
N LEU A 248 16.73 -15.67 -7.63
CA LEU A 248 17.15 -17.07 -7.60
C LEU A 248 18.67 -17.25 -7.66
N LYS A 249 19.39 -16.37 -8.36
CA LYS A 249 20.85 -16.44 -8.44
C LYS A 249 21.52 -16.09 -7.12
N ASN A 250 20.92 -15.17 -6.36
CA ASN A 250 21.51 -14.66 -5.13
C ASN A 250 20.96 -15.35 -3.88
N ILE A 251 19.93 -16.20 -4.01
CA ILE A 251 19.33 -16.92 -2.88
C ILE A 251 20.30 -18.01 -2.37
N SER A 252 21.16 -17.66 -1.44
CA SER A 252 22.07 -18.60 -0.76
C SER A 252 21.65 -18.91 0.69
N ILE A 253 20.50 -18.43 1.15
CA ILE A 253 20.15 -18.44 2.58
C ILE A 253 18.76 -19.07 2.80
N VAL A 254 18.75 -20.37 3.11
CA VAL A 254 17.55 -21.16 3.44
C VAL A 254 16.89 -20.68 4.75
N THR A 255 17.67 -20.16 5.70
CA THR A 255 17.21 -19.71 7.03
C THR A 255 16.48 -18.36 7.03
N GLU A 256 16.70 -17.50 6.03
CA GLU A 256 15.99 -16.21 5.91
C GLU A 256 14.59 -16.39 5.33
N LEU A 257 14.39 -17.47 4.56
CA LEU A 257 13.13 -17.80 3.94
C LEU A 257 12.07 -18.20 4.96
N GLU A 258 12.44 -18.90 6.04
CA GLU A 258 11.52 -19.23 7.14
C GLU A 258 11.07 -17.99 7.92
N SER A 259 12.00 -17.07 8.24
CA SER A 259 11.67 -15.81 8.91
C SER A 259 10.76 -14.93 8.03
N PHE A 260 11.04 -14.90 6.73
CA PHE A 260 10.20 -14.21 5.75
C PHE A 260 8.83 -14.87 5.58
N LEU A 261 8.73 -16.21 5.57
CA LEU A 261 7.46 -16.93 5.48
C LEU A 261 6.61 -16.78 6.75
N ILE A 262 7.22 -16.81 7.93
CA ILE A 262 6.55 -16.54 9.22
C ILE A 262 6.02 -15.10 9.23
N TYR A 263 6.84 -14.15 8.75
CA TYR A 263 6.42 -12.77 8.56
C TYR A 263 5.25 -12.66 7.57
N LEU A 264 5.34 -13.23 6.36
CA LEU A 264 4.26 -13.22 5.36
C LEU A 264 2.94 -13.81 5.90
N ARG A 265 3.02 -14.83 6.76
CA ARG A 265 1.85 -15.40 7.41
C ARG A 265 1.21 -14.44 8.41
N THR A 266 2.00 -13.77 9.26
CA THR A 266 1.51 -12.73 10.17
C THR A 266 0.97 -11.49 9.45
N VAL A 267 1.51 -11.20 8.25
CA VAL A 267 1.07 -10.11 7.36
C VAL A 267 -0.30 -10.41 6.75
N TYR A 268 -0.52 -11.64 6.29
CA TYR A 268 -1.79 -12.07 5.70
C TYR A 268 -2.93 -12.04 6.73
N GLU A 269 -2.67 -12.53 7.95
CA GLU A 269 -3.70 -12.64 9.00
C GLU A 269 -4.11 -11.27 9.58
N ASN A 270 -3.16 -10.32 9.70
CA ASN A 270 -3.41 -9.02 10.35
C ASN A 270 -3.44 -7.83 9.38
N LYS A 271 -3.28 -8.05 8.07
CA LYS A 271 -3.22 -6.99 7.03
C LYS A 271 -2.19 -5.91 7.35
N ILE A 272 -1.02 -6.30 7.87
CA ILE A 272 0.09 -5.43 8.23
C ILE A 272 1.35 -5.94 7.54
N ILE A 273 1.93 -5.15 6.65
CA ILE A 273 3.23 -5.37 6.02
C ILE A 273 4.27 -4.55 6.78
N PHE A 274 5.13 -5.17 7.58
CA PHE A 274 6.28 -4.51 8.20
C PHE A 274 7.54 -4.60 7.33
N MET A 275 7.91 -3.49 6.67
CA MET A 275 9.02 -3.46 5.71
C MET A 275 10.37 -3.88 6.31
N ASP A 276 10.60 -3.52 7.57
CA ASP A 276 11.85 -3.79 8.27
C ASP A 276 11.85 -5.15 8.97
N ALA A 277 10.96 -6.07 8.58
CA ALA A 277 10.83 -7.36 9.27
C ALA A 277 12.11 -8.19 9.25
N ILE A 278 12.91 -8.11 8.20
CA ILE A 278 14.20 -8.80 8.12
C ILE A 278 15.35 -8.02 8.75
N ASN A 279 15.14 -6.75 9.10
CA ASN A 279 16.16 -5.95 9.76
C ASN A 279 16.31 -6.41 11.21
N ALA A 280 17.47 -6.19 11.78
CA ALA A 280 17.81 -6.60 13.12
C ALA A 280 18.31 -5.44 13.98
N ILE A 281 18.29 -5.68 15.29
CA ILE A 281 18.89 -4.81 16.30
C ILE A 281 19.86 -5.62 17.16
N LYS A 282 20.88 -4.94 17.67
CA LYS A 282 21.79 -5.50 18.66
C LYS A 282 21.29 -5.08 20.03
N VAL A 283 21.01 -6.07 20.88
CA VAL A 283 20.64 -5.88 22.28
C VAL A 283 21.82 -6.26 23.18
N SER A 284 21.89 -5.65 24.35
CA SER A 284 22.97 -5.89 25.31
C SER A 284 22.44 -6.18 26.70
N THR A 285 23.35 -6.58 27.60
CA THR A 285 23.04 -6.79 29.02
C THR A 285 22.83 -5.47 29.78
N THR A 286 23.35 -4.37 29.24
CA THR A 286 23.04 -3.01 29.70
C THR A 286 21.73 -2.53 29.11
N PRO A 287 20.86 -1.86 29.87
CA PRO A 287 19.64 -1.26 29.32
C PRO A 287 19.97 -0.28 28.19
N MET A 288 19.30 -0.42 27.05
CA MET A 288 19.45 0.44 25.87
C MET A 288 18.14 1.14 25.56
N LYS A 289 18.19 2.43 25.24
CA LYS A 289 17.01 3.22 24.89
C LYS A 289 16.65 3.08 23.40
N LEU A 290 15.43 2.63 23.13
CA LEU A 290 14.74 2.77 21.86
C LEU A 290 13.93 4.08 21.85
N SER A 291 14.22 4.95 20.88
CA SER A 291 13.36 6.06 20.49
C SER A 291 13.22 6.03 18.98
N ALA A 292 12.02 5.80 18.49
CA ALA A 292 11.77 5.52 17.08
C ALA A 292 10.40 6.05 16.64
N LYS A 293 10.23 6.15 15.32
CA LYS A 293 8.96 6.48 14.67
C LYS A 293 8.52 5.34 13.80
N LEU A 294 7.27 4.96 13.92
CA LEU A 294 6.63 3.99 13.05
C LEU A 294 5.81 4.74 11.99
N TYR A 295 6.35 4.78 10.77
CA TYR A 295 5.69 5.35 9.60
C TYR A 295 4.71 4.34 9.01
N ILE A 296 3.61 4.86 8.47
CA ILE A 296 2.47 4.06 8.03
C ILE A 296 2.04 4.59 6.65
N THR A 297 1.84 3.68 5.71
CA THR A 297 1.15 3.93 4.44
C THR A 297 0.25 2.75 4.10
N ASP A 298 -0.40 2.79 2.94
CA ASP A 298 -1.27 1.72 2.43
C ASP A 298 -0.99 1.47 0.94
N LEU A 299 -1.78 0.58 0.33
CA LEU A 299 -1.64 0.27 -1.10
C LEU A 299 -2.08 1.42 -2.03
N ALA A 300 -2.72 2.47 -1.51
CA ALA A 300 -3.04 3.69 -2.24
C ALA A 300 -1.99 4.79 -2.03
N TYR A 301 -0.91 4.49 -1.30
CA TYR A 301 0.16 5.43 -0.94
C TYR A 301 -0.33 6.62 -0.12
N ASN A 302 -1.36 6.41 0.70
CA ASN A 302 -1.86 7.45 1.59
C ASN A 302 -0.86 7.76 2.72
N GLU A 303 -0.83 9.02 3.14
CA GLU A 303 -0.05 9.46 4.31
C GLU A 303 -0.89 9.29 5.59
N TYR A 304 -0.29 8.70 6.61
CA TYR A 304 -0.88 8.54 7.94
C TYR A 304 0.03 9.17 8.97
N LYS A 305 -0.55 9.61 10.09
CA LYS A 305 0.23 10.13 11.21
C LYS A 305 1.15 9.02 11.75
N PRO A 306 2.47 9.25 11.82
CA PRO A 306 3.38 8.28 12.42
C PRO A 306 3.07 8.03 13.90
N ILE A 307 3.36 6.82 14.37
CA ILE A 307 3.28 6.47 15.79
C ILE A 307 4.67 6.69 16.39
N GLU A 308 4.74 7.54 17.42
CA GLU A 308 5.97 7.79 18.17
C GLU A 308 6.17 6.69 19.22
N LEU A 309 7.34 6.07 19.22
CA LEU A 309 7.75 5.02 20.15
C LEU A 309 8.92 5.55 20.98
N ASP A 310 8.59 6.32 22.01
CA ASP A 310 9.58 6.96 22.86
C ASP A 310 9.77 6.25 24.20
N ASN A 311 10.99 6.30 24.72
CA ASN A 311 11.37 5.89 26.07
C ASN A 311 11.17 4.40 26.37
N ILE A 312 11.26 3.55 25.34
CA ILE A 312 11.26 2.09 25.52
C ILE A 312 12.68 1.66 25.86
N THR A 313 12.87 1.02 27.01
CA THR A 313 14.16 0.48 27.44
C THR A 313 14.22 -1.02 27.14
N ILE A 314 15.22 -1.44 26.40
CA ILE A 314 15.41 -2.84 26.01
C ILE A 314 16.62 -3.41 26.74
N LYS A 315 16.47 -4.57 27.38
CA LYS A 315 17.56 -5.25 28.09
C LYS A 315 17.53 -6.75 27.81
N ALA A 316 18.68 -7.34 27.55
CA ALA A 316 18.83 -8.78 27.41
C ALA A 316 19.61 -9.41 28.58
N ASN A 317 19.49 -10.73 28.77
CA ASN A 317 20.35 -11.48 29.69
C ASN A 317 21.76 -11.73 29.13
N LYS A 318 21.95 -11.61 27.81
CA LYS A 318 23.22 -11.73 27.07
C LYS A 318 23.19 -10.84 25.83
N GLU A 319 24.35 -10.41 25.33
CA GLU A 319 24.42 -9.77 24.00
C GLU A 319 23.86 -10.68 22.92
N TYR A 320 22.98 -10.13 22.08
CA TYR A 320 22.32 -10.90 21.04
C TYR A 320 21.81 -9.99 19.90
N VAL A 321 21.56 -10.58 18.74
CA VAL A 321 20.98 -9.90 17.57
C VAL A 321 19.60 -10.47 17.32
N ILE A 322 18.57 -9.63 17.34
CA ILE A 322 17.19 -10.05 17.06
C ILE A 322 16.61 -9.32 15.87
N PRO A 323 15.77 -9.99 15.05
CA PRO A 323 14.92 -9.31 14.10
C PRO A 323 14.00 -8.28 14.78
N VAL A 324 13.83 -7.12 14.16
CA VAL A 324 13.04 -6.00 14.69
C VAL A 324 11.59 -6.40 14.89
N TYR A 325 11.01 -7.20 13.98
CA TYR A 325 9.60 -7.59 14.07
C TYR A 325 9.27 -8.36 15.35
N LEU A 326 10.25 -9.03 15.98
CA LEU A 326 10.03 -9.77 17.23
C LEU A 326 9.72 -8.86 18.43
N LEU A 327 10.05 -7.56 18.35
CA LEU A 327 9.65 -6.57 19.34
C LEU A 327 8.15 -6.27 19.32
N PHE A 328 7.48 -6.61 18.23
CA PHE A 328 6.09 -6.30 18.01
C PHE A 328 5.22 -7.53 18.20
N ASP A 329 4.01 -7.28 18.68
CA ASP A 329 2.89 -8.21 18.63
C ASP A 329 1.83 -7.59 17.73
N PHE A 330 1.59 -8.24 16.59
CA PHE A 330 0.64 -7.79 15.56
C PHE A 330 -0.75 -8.41 15.72
N THR A 331 -0.96 -9.24 16.74
CA THR A 331 -2.23 -9.94 16.92
C THR A 331 -3.32 -8.96 17.39
N SER A 332 -4.50 -9.08 16.79
CA SER A 332 -5.69 -8.33 17.23
C SER A 332 -6.09 -8.82 18.62
N SER A 333 -5.76 -8.08 19.67
CA SER A 333 -6.24 -8.34 21.03
C SER A 333 -7.69 -7.87 21.20
N GLU A 334 -8.59 -8.43 20.38
CA GLU A 334 -10.04 -8.36 20.51
C GLU A 334 -10.63 -9.49 19.65
N LYS A 335 -10.49 -10.74 20.14
CA LYS A 335 -11.52 -11.75 19.90
C LYS A 335 -12.59 -11.56 20.99
N GLU A 336 -13.32 -10.45 20.94
CA GLU A 336 -14.59 -10.36 21.67
C GLU A 336 -15.72 -10.64 20.68
N GLY A 337 -16.14 -11.92 20.67
CA GLY A 337 -17.46 -12.40 20.26
C GLY A 337 -17.99 -11.94 18.89
N GLU A 338 -17.74 -12.75 17.86
CA GLU A 338 -18.79 -13.06 16.87
C GLU A 338 -19.52 -14.33 17.31
#